data_AF-C8VXS7-F1
#
_entry.id   AF-C8VXS7-F1
#
_cell.length_a   1.000
_cell.length_b   1.000
_cell.length_c   1.000
_cell.angle_alpha   90.00
_cell.angle_beta   90.00
_cell.angle_gamma   90.00
#
_symmetry.space_group_name_H-M   'P 1'
#
loop_
_entity.id
_entity.type
_entity.pdbx_description
1 polymer ?
#
loop_
_entity_poly.entity_id
_entity_poly.type
_entity_poly.pdbx_seq_one_letter_code
_entity_poly.pdbx_strand_id
1 'polypeptide(L)'
;MYAGRFLPGTDYIRSFRLAVDKLISTKMPVAWRIKSIEDLTDAYIAQTGEIPDSEQLTRLANYILQDDFSERLPDKVSCTEYPILSRGQYKLRLRREKASGEMANHTRCKKPGKSRKKILREAF
;
A
#
# COMPACT_ATOMS: atom_id res chain seq x y z
N MET A 1 21.69 -12.20 -10.96
CA MET A 1 20.41 -12.90 -11.23
C MET A 1 19.60 -12.31 -12.39
N TYR A 2 19.77 -11.03 -12.76
CA TYR A 2 18.92 -10.36 -13.77
C TYR A 2 19.67 -9.87 -15.03
N ALA A 3 20.86 -10.42 -15.30
CA ALA A 3 21.68 -10.01 -16.44
C ALA A 3 20.94 -10.18 -17.77
N GLY A 4 20.88 -9.11 -18.57
CA GLY A 4 20.31 -9.10 -19.92
C GLY A 4 18.79 -9.22 -20.00
N ARG A 5 18.05 -9.14 -18.88
CA ARG A 5 16.58 -9.26 -18.88
C ARG A 5 15.85 -7.99 -19.28
N PHE A 6 16.49 -6.83 -19.17
CA PHE A 6 15.87 -5.51 -19.35
C PHE A 6 16.52 -4.72 -20.50
N LEU A 7 17.08 -5.40 -21.50
CA LEU A 7 17.80 -4.74 -22.58
C LEU A 7 16.87 -3.87 -23.45
N PRO A 8 17.36 -2.71 -23.94
CA PRO A 8 16.63 -1.87 -24.88
C PRO A 8 16.28 -2.66 -26.15
N GLY A 9 15.01 -2.62 -26.56
CA GLY A 9 14.50 -3.39 -27.71
C GLY A 9 13.74 -4.68 -27.35
N THR A 10 13.72 -5.06 -26.07
CA THR A 10 12.81 -6.09 -25.54
C THR A 10 11.62 -5.46 -24.81
N ASP A 11 10.59 -6.25 -24.49
CA ASP A 11 9.46 -5.80 -23.64
C ASP A 11 9.86 -5.80 -22.15
N TYR A 12 10.84 -4.94 -21.83
CA TYR A 12 11.47 -4.90 -20.51
C TYR A 12 10.49 -4.47 -19.42
N ILE A 13 9.50 -3.62 -19.74
CA ILE A 13 8.44 -3.18 -18.82
C ILE A 13 7.65 -4.39 -18.31
N ARG A 14 7.20 -5.26 -19.24
CA ARG A 14 6.47 -6.47 -18.90
C ARG A 14 7.34 -7.43 -18.10
N SER A 15 8.60 -7.59 -18.49
CA SER A 15 9.54 -8.47 -17.79
C SER A 15 9.78 -8.01 -16.33
N PHE A 16 9.87 -6.69 -16.10
CA PHE A 16 10.04 -6.12 -14.78
C PHE A 16 8.80 -6.36 -13.92
N ARG A 17 7.60 -6.11 -14.47
CA ARG A 17 6.34 -6.42 -13.79
C ARG A 17 6.24 -7.89 -13.37
N LEU A 18 6.61 -8.82 -14.24
CA LEU A 18 6.64 -10.25 -13.91
C LEU A 18 7.66 -10.59 -12.82
N ALA A 19 8.83 -9.94 -12.83
CA ALA A 19 9.82 -10.10 -11.77
C ALA A 19 9.31 -9.58 -10.42
N VAL A 20 8.63 -8.43 -10.41
CA VAL A 20 7.95 -7.87 -9.23
C VAL A 20 6.87 -8.82 -8.70
N ASP A 21 6.01 -9.35 -9.57
CA ASP A 21 4.96 -10.30 -9.18
C ASP A 21 5.55 -11.57 -8.53
N LYS A 22 6.63 -12.09 -9.12
CA LYS A 22 7.36 -13.24 -8.57
C LYS A 22 7.96 -12.92 -7.20
N LEU A 23 8.55 -11.73 -7.04
CA LEU A 23 9.17 -11.30 -5.79
C LEU A 23 8.13 -11.18 -4.67
N ILE A 24 7.00 -10.51 -4.94
CA ILE A 24 5.90 -10.31 -3.99
C ILE A 24 5.25 -11.63 -3.58
N SER A 25 5.18 -12.61 -4.50
CA SER A 25 4.64 -13.93 -4.17
C SER A 25 5.55 -14.74 -3.24
N THR A 26 6.84 -14.41 -3.18
CA THR A 26 7.79 -15.07 -2.30
C THR A 26 7.65 -14.47 -0.90
N LYS A 27 7.73 -15.27 0.17
CA LYS A 27 7.78 -14.72 1.54
C LYS A 27 9.21 -14.81 2.06
N MET A 28 9.82 -13.65 2.31
CA MET A 28 11.20 -13.56 2.79
C MET A 28 11.29 -12.58 3.97
N PRO A 29 12.31 -12.71 4.84
CA PRO A 29 12.55 -11.72 5.91
C PRO A 29 12.85 -10.33 5.34
N VAL A 30 12.54 -9.27 6.09
CA VAL A 30 12.66 -7.86 5.68
C VAL A 30 14.01 -7.54 5.02
N ALA A 31 15.13 -7.91 5.66
CA ALA A 31 16.47 -7.63 5.13
C ALA A 31 16.72 -8.26 3.74
N TRP A 32 16.22 -9.47 3.51
CA TRP A 32 16.33 -10.15 2.23
C TRP A 32 15.39 -9.55 1.17
N ARG A 33 14.21 -9.06 1.59
CA ARG A 33 13.30 -8.31 0.69
C ARG A 33 13.97 -7.04 0.17
N ILE A 34 14.55 -6.24 1.07
CA ILE A 34 15.23 -4.98 0.72
C ILE A 34 16.34 -5.25 -0.30
N LYS A 35 17.25 -6.19 0.00
CA LYS A 35 18.34 -6.54 -0.90
C LYS A 35 17.84 -7.04 -2.26
N SER A 36 16.80 -7.87 -2.29
CA SER A 36 16.26 -8.40 -3.54
C SER A 36 15.58 -7.32 -4.39
N ILE A 37 15.01 -6.30 -3.75
CA ILE A 37 14.42 -5.13 -4.41
C ILE A 37 15.54 -4.27 -4.99
N GLU A 38 16.57 -3.95 -4.20
CA GLU A 38 17.76 -3.21 -4.64
C GLU A 38 18.39 -3.89 -5.87
N ASP A 39 18.69 -5.18 -5.78
CA ASP A 39 19.26 -5.97 -6.88
C ASP A 39 18.38 -5.93 -8.15
N LEU A 40 17.05 -5.87 -7.99
CA LEU A 40 16.09 -5.83 -9.10
C LEU A 40 16.03 -4.43 -9.73
N THR A 41 15.96 -3.38 -8.92
CA THR A 41 15.90 -1.98 -9.39
C THR A 41 17.21 -1.55 -10.02
N ASP A 42 18.34 -1.92 -9.42
CA ASP A 42 19.67 -1.61 -9.92
C ASP A 42 19.91 -2.30 -11.27
N ALA A 43 19.49 -3.57 -11.39
CA ALA A 43 19.59 -4.29 -12.65
C ALA A 43 18.71 -3.68 -13.75
N TYR A 44 17.53 -3.14 -13.41
CA TYR A 44 16.68 -2.43 -14.36
C TYR A 44 17.36 -1.15 -14.84
N ILE A 45 17.75 -0.28 -13.91
CA ILE A 45 18.37 1.03 -14.21
C ILE A 45 19.67 0.84 -14.98
N ALA A 46 20.51 -0.12 -14.61
CA ALA A 46 21.77 -0.38 -15.30
C ALA A 46 21.60 -0.84 -16.76
N GLN A 47 20.46 -1.47 -17.10
CA GLN A 47 20.20 -2.02 -18.44
C GLN A 47 19.37 -1.07 -19.31
N THR A 48 18.39 -0.37 -18.74
CA THR A 48 17.51 0.54 -19.48
C THR A 48 18.02 1.97 -19.48
N GLY A 49 18.74 2.39 -18.43
CA GLY A 49 19.07 3.79 -18.18
C GLY A 49 17.89 4.63 -17.67
N GLU A 50 16.74 4.00 -17.42
CA GLU A 50 15.49 4.68 -17.04
C GLU A 50 15.02 4.28 -15.64
N ILE A 51 14.20 5.16 -15.04
CA ILE A 51 13.58 4.90 -13.74
C ILE A 51 12.40 3.92 -13.94
N PRO A 52 12.26 2.87 -13.11
CA PRO A 52 11.11 1.98 -13.19
C PRO A 52 9.78 2.69 -12.92
N ASP A 53 8.69 2.10 -13.43
CA ASP A 53 7.34 2.64 -13.23
C ASP A 53 6.98 2.82 -11.73
N SER A 54 6.43 4.00 -11.43
CA SER A 54 6.03 4.44 -10.09
C SER A 54 5.02 3.49 -9.42
N GLU A 55 4.12 2.87 -10.20
CA GLU A 55 3.17 1.90 -9.68
C GLU A 55 3.92 0.67 -9.14
N GLN A 56 4.88 0.15 -9.89
CA GLN A 56 5.68 -1.00 -9.46
C GLN A 56 6.54 -0.69 -8.25
N LEU A 57 7.15 0.50 -8.18
CA LEU A 57 7.90 0.95 -7.00
C LEU A 57 7.01 1.02 -5.75
N THR A 58 5.78 1.50 -5.90
CA THR A 58 4.79 1.52 -4.81
C THR A 58 4.46 0.10 -4.33
N ARG A 59 4.34 -0.86 -5.25
CA ARG A 59 4.11 -2.28 -4.90
C ARG A 59 5.29 -2.88 -4.14
N LEU A 60 6.52 -2.59 -4.56
CA LEU A 60 7.73 -3.04 -3.88
C LEU A 60 7.87 -2.42 -2.48
N ALA A 61 7.56 -1.13 -2.32
CA ALA A 61 7.54 -0.47 -1.01
C ALA A 61 6.51 -1.10 -0.06
N ASN A 62 5.30 -1.39 -0.56
CA ASN A 62 4.27 -2.08 0.22
C ASN A 62 4.71 -3.51 0.62
N TYR A 63 5.49 -4.18 -0.21
CA TYR A 63 6.03 -5.51 0.09
C TYR A 63 7.07 -5.46 1.22
N ILE A 64 7.92 -4.43 1.28
CA ILE A 64 8.86 -4.23 2.41
C ILE A 64 8.10 -4.07 3.73
N LEU A 65 7.01 -3.29 3.72
CA LEU A 65 6.19 -2.97 4.89
C LEU A 65 5.07 -3.98 5.16
N GLN A 66 5.02 -5.08 4.42
CA GLN A 66 3.90 -6.02 4.49
C GLN A 66 3.70 -6.59 5.90
N ASP A 67 4.79 -6.83 6.62
CA ASP A 67 4.73 -7.43 7.96
C ASP A 67 4.16 -6.43 8.96
N ASP A 68 4.58 -5.17 8.88
CA ASP A 68 4.02 -4.08 9.69
C ASP A 68 2.52 -3.91 9.42
N PHE A 69 2.10 -3.95 8.15
CA PHE A 69 0.68 -3.84 7.83
C PHE A 69 -0.14 -5.06 8.25
N SER A 70 0.48 -6.23 8.30
CA SER A 70 -0.18 -7.49 8.68
C SER A 70 -0.34 -7.64 10.19
N GLU A 71 0.47 -6.91 10.97
CA GLU A 71 0.37 -6.90 12.42
C GLU A 71 -0.98 -6.33 12.90
N ARG A 72 -1.75 -7.17 13.59
CA ARG A 72 -3.11 -6.86 14.08
C ARG A 72 -3.13 -6.45 15.55
N LEU A 73 -2.07 -5.81 16.05
CA LEU A 73 -2.09 -5.28 17.40
C LEU A 73 -3.23 -4.25 17.54
N PRO A 74 -4.15 -4.43 18.51
CA PRO A 74 -5.26 -3.49 18.71
C PRO A 74 -4.76 -2.10 19.10
N ASP A 75 -3.66 -2.03 19.87
CA ASP A 75 -3.09 -0.81 20.42
C ASP A 75 -1.74 -0.44 19.79
N LYS A 76 -1.59 -0.70 18.48
CA LYS A 76 -0.34 -0.44 17.73
C LYS A 76 0.21 0.98 17.96
N VAL A 77 -0.68 1.98 18.03
CA VAL A 77 -0.30 3.39 18.25
C VAL A 77 0.26 3.66 19.65
N SER A 78 -0.14 2.88 20.65
CA SER A 78 0.33 3.04 22.03
C SER A 78 1.56 2.19 22.33
N CYS A 79 1.73 1.07 21.62
CA CYS A 79 2.83 0.13 21.87
C CYS A 79 4.10 0.41 21.06
N THR A 80 4.03 1.20 19.99
CA THR A 80 5.17 1.46 19.12
C THR A 80 5.42 2.96 18.98
N GLU A 81 6.69 3.37 18.98
CA GLU A 81 7.11 4.77 18.82
C GLU A 81 6.67 5.35 17.45
N TYR A 82 6.76 4.54 16.38
CA TYR A 82 6.41 4.93 15.01
C TYR A 82 5.38 3.97 14.39
N PRO A 83 4.09 4.09 14.76
CA PRO A 83 3.06 3.17 14.30
C PRO A 83 2.72 3.36 12.82
N ILE A 84 2.99 2.34 12.01
CA ILE A 84 2.56 2.31 10.62
C ILE A 84 1.18 1.66 10.53
N LEU A 85 0.19 2.43 10.05
CA LEU A 85 -1.20 1.96 9.90
C LEU A 85 -1.54 1.69 8.44
N SER A 86 -2.11 0.53 8.17
CA SER A 86 -2.75 0.26 6.88
C SER A 86 -3.98 1.15 6.67
N ARG A 87 -4.37 1.36 5.41
CA ARG A 87 -5.56 2.14 5.05
C ARG A 87 -6.83 1.64 5.75
N GLY A 88 -6.95 0.33 5.98
CA GLY A 88 -8.07 -0.27 6.71
C GLY A 88 -8.06 0.08 8.20
N GLN A 89 -6.89 -0.04 8.85
CA GLN A 89 -6.70 0.33 10.26
C GLN A 89 -6.98 1.83 10.48
N TYR A 90 -6.47 2.69 9.60
CA TYR A 90 -6.73 4.13 9.65
C TYR A 90 -8.23 4.46 9.55
N LYS A 91 -8.95 3.85 8.60
CA LYS A 91 -10.42 4.03 8.48
C LYS A 91 -11.17 3.57 9.72
N LEU A 92 -10.75 2.45 10.32
CA LEU A 92 -11.39 1.92 11.53
C LEU A 92 -11.14 2.81 12.74
N ARG A 93 -9.94 3.39 12.85
CA ARG A 93 -9.58 4.40 13.85
C ARG A 93 -10.44 5.65 13.70
N LEU A 94 -10.49 6.23 12.50
CA LEU A 94 -11.30 7.43 12.21
C LEU A 94 -12.80 7.22 12.52
N ARG A 95 -13.31 6.00 12.37
CA ARG A 95 -14.70 5.65 12.72
C ARG A 95 -14.95 5.60 14.23
N ARG A 96 -13.93 5.22 15.02
CA ARG A 96 -14.02 5.09 16.49
C ARG A 96 -13.74 6.42 17.19
N GLU A 97 -12.87 7.25 16.62
CA GLU A 97 -12.59 8.59 17.10
C GLU A 97 -13.83 9.48 16.93
N LYS A 98 -14.36 9.99 18.04
CA LYS A 98 -15.41 11.02 18.06
C LYS A 98 -14.78 12.29 18.58
N ALA A 99 -14.92 13.39 17.84
CA ALA A 99 -14.55 14.69 18.36
C ALA A 99 -15.39 14.98 19.62
N SER A 100 -14.72 15.39 20.70
CA SER A 100 -15.37 15.78 21.95
C SER A 100 -15.81 17.24 21.87
N GLY A 101 -17.01 17.55 22.36
CA GLY A 101 -17.50 18.92 22.58
C GLY A 101 -17.50 19.82 21.33
N GLU A 102 -17.10 21.07 21.52
CA GLU A 102 -17.08 22.15 20.51
C GLU A 102 -16.14 21.87 19.32
N MET A 103 -15.11 21.04 19.53
CA MET A 103 -14.17 20.61 18.48
C MET A 103 -14.80 19.75 17.38
N ALA A 104 -16.01 19.21 17.61
CA ALA A 104 -16.77 18.51 16.57
C ALA A 104 -17.16 19.42 15.40
N ASN A 105 -17.32 20.72 15.64
CA ASN A 105 -17.68 21.70 14.62
C ASN A 105 -16.49 22.09 13.72
N HIS A 106 -15.26 21.93 14.23
CA HIS A 106 -14.02 22.32 13.55
C HIS A 106 -13.28 21.15 12.88
N THR A 107 -13.69 19.91 13.15
CA THR A 107 -13.09 18.72 12.55
C THR A 107 -13.94 18.23 11.36
N ARG A 108 -13.28 17.78 10.28
CA ARG A 108 -13.94 17.17 9.09
C ARG A 108 -14.56 15.78 9.36
N CYS A 109 -14.83 15.45 10.63
CA CYS A 109 -15.51 14.24 11.06
C CYS A 109 -17.03 14.36 10.86
N LYS A 110 -17.48 14.80 9.68
CA LYS A 110 -18.90 14.75 9.33
C LYS A 110 -19.28 13.28 9.13
N LYS A 111 -20.17 12.75 9.98
CA LYS A 111 -20.79 11.45 9.73
C LYS A 111 -21.43 11.49 8.34
N PRO A 112 -21.20 10.50 7.44
CA PRO A 112 -21.99 10.42 6.22
C PRO A 112 -23.44 10.25 6.64
N GLY A 113 -24.28 11.24 6.32
CA GLY A 113 -25.70 11.19 6.62
C GLY A 113 -26.28 9.92 5.99
N LYS A 114 -27.03 9.12 6.77
CA LYS A 114 -27.77 7.98 6.22
C LYS A 114 -28.73 8.54 5.16
N SER A 115 -28.43 8.29 3.88
CA SER A 115 -29.38 8.57 2.81
C SER A 115 -30.62 7.72 3.06
N ARG A 116 -31.75 8.36 3.37
CA ARG A 116 -33.05 7.68 3.48
C ARG A 116 -33.40 7.18 2.07
N LYS A 117 -33.36 5.87 1.86
CA LYS A 117 -33.92 5.26 0.63
C LYS A 117 -35.40 5.64 0.57
N LYS A 118 -35.79 6.46 -0.40
CA LYS A 118 -37.21 6.71 -0.67
C LYS A 118 -37.79 5.39 -1.19
N ILE A 119 -38.64 4.76 -0.41
CA ILE A 119 -39.50 3.67 -0.88
C ILE A 119 -40.55 4.37 -1.76
N LEU A 120 -40.45 4.21 -3.08
CA LEU A 120 -41.53 4.59 -3.97
C LEU A 120 -42.69 3.64 -3.68
N ARG A 121 -43.73 4.14 -3.00
CA ARG A 121 -45.02 3.47 -2.98
C ARG A 121 -45.70 3.85 -4.28
N GLU A 122 -45.74 2.91 -5.23
CA GLU A 122 -46.62 3.01 -6.39
C GLU A 122 -48.07 3.02 -5.86
N ALA A 123 -48.78 4.12 -6.14
CA ALA A 123 -50.20 4.22 -5.87
C ALA A 123 -50.95 3.50 -6.98
N PHE A 124 -51.90 2.67 -6.55
CA PHE A 124 -52.86 1.90 -7.34
C PHE A 124 -53.67 2.77 -8.31
#